data_AF-A0A1F8RHZ4-F1
#
_entry.id   AF-A0A1F8RHZ4-F1
#
_cell.length_a   1.000
_cell.length_b   1.000
_cell.length_c   1.000
_cell.angle_alpha   90.00
_cell.angle_beta   90.00
_cell.angle_gamma   90.00
#
_symmetry.space_group_name_H-M   'P 1'
#
loop_
_entity.id
_entity.type
_entity.pdbx_description
1 polymer ?
#
loop_
_entity_poly.entity_id
_entity_poly.type
_entity_poly.pdbx_seq_one_letter_code
_entity_poly.pdbx_strand_id
1 'polypeptide(L)'
;MSIAEATLYGDLVKYLRERWAEQAAQFNETSFAAESARIDEIIRAWFFTPQTELHGLTPRQVIRNEEQGKSNVIPHDHLDEIFDDDCPLCRMMQDEALSSEGDEWHFGLAPDFTLLDEYDPEGYEARWANDEVDEDSGERSSNSPPQD
;
A
#
# COMPACT_ATOMS: atom_id res chain seq x y z
N MET A 1 -8.58 9.84 0.56
CA MET A 1 -8.82 9.19 -0.75
C MET A 1 -9.83 8.07 -0.55
N SER A 2 -10.74 7.84 -1.49
CA SER A 2 -11.73 6.75 -1.33
C SER A 2 -11.15 5.41 -1.78
N ILE A 3 -11.54 4.31 -1.15
CA ILE A 3 -11.12 2.95 -1.55
C ILE A 3 -11.45 2.70 -3.03
N ALA A 4 -12.62 3.14 -3.49
CA ALA A 4 -13.06 3.00 -4.88
C ALA A 4 -12.13 3.74 -5.86
N GLU A 5 -11.66 4.93 -5.51
CA GLU A 5 -10.72 5.70 -6.31
C GLU A 5 -9.37 4.98 -6.42
N ALA A 6 -8.85 4.43 -5.32
CA ALA A 6 -7.61 3.66 -5.33
C ALA A 6 -7.72 2.40 -6.20
N THR A 7 -8.83 1.66 -6.13
CA THR A 7 -9.10 0.52 -7.02
C THR A 7 -9.13 0.94 -8.49
N LEU A 8 -9.81 2.06 -8.81
CA LEU A 8 -9.87 2.57 -10.19
C LEU A 8 -8.51 2.96 -10.75
N TYR A 9 -7.59 3.46 -9.92
CA TYR A 9 -6.22 3.73 -10.35
C TYR A 9 -5.45 2.45 -10.66
N GLY A 10 -5.63 1.39 -9.88
CA GLY A 10 -5.10 0.07 -10.21
C GLY A 10 -5.61 -0.44 -11.56
N ASP A 11 -6.91 -0.34 -11.81
CA ASP A 11 -7.53 -0.77 -13.07
C ASP A 11 -7.08 0.08 -14.26
N LEU A 12 -6.91 1.40 -14.06
CA LEU A 12 -6.39 2.30 -15.08
C LEU A 12 -4.98 1.89 -15.51
N VAL A 13 -4.10 1.54 -14.57
CA VAL A 13 -2.74 1.07 -14.88
C VAL A 13 -2.79 -0.23 -15.68
N LYS A 14 -3.66 -1.19 -15.32
CA LYS A 14 -3.83 -2.44 -16.09
C LYS A 14 -4.27 -2.17 -17.52
N TYR A 15 -5.25 -1.28 -17.69
CA TYR A 15 -5.72 -0.87 -19.02
C TYR A 15 -4.59 -0.22 -19.84
N LEU A 16 -3.86 0.73 -19.26
CA LEU A 16 -2.76 1.41 -19.94
C LEU A 16 -1.64 0.44 -20.32
N ARG A 17 -1.31 -0.50 -19.43
CA ARG A 17 -0.33 -1.57 -19.67
C ARG A 17 -0.69 -2.38 -20.92
N GLU A 18 -1.91 -2.88 -20.99
CA GLU A 18 -2.38 -3.69 -22.12
C GLU A 18 -2.35 -2.89 -23.42
N ARG A 19 -2.86 -1.66 -23.41
CA ARG A 19 -2.85 -0.77 -24.58
C ARG A 19 -1.46 -0.43 -25.06
N TRP A 20 -0.54 -0.20 -24.14
CA TRP A 20 0.85 0.05 -24.48
C TRP A 20 1.50 -1.19 -25.11
N ALA A 21 1.31 -2.37 -24.51
CA ALA A 21 1.87 -3.62 -25.04
C ALA A 21 1.33 -3.97 -26.43
N GLU A 22 0.04 -3.75 -26.70
CA GLU A 22 -0.56 -3.88 -28.04
C GLU A 22 0.13 -2.97 -29.06
N GLN A 23 0.26 -1.68 -28.75
CA GLN A 23 0.85 -0.69 -29.66
C GLN A 23 2.35 -0.92 -29.85
N ALA A 24 3.08 -1.24 -28.78
CA ALA A 24 4.50 -1.53 -28.83
C ALA A 24 4.79 -2.78 -29.66
N ALA A 25 3.98 -3.83 -29.53
CA ALA A 25 4.13 -5.06 -30.31
C ALA A 25 3.94 -4.80 -31.81
N GLN A 26 2.94 -3.98 -32.15
CA GLN A 26 2.71 -3.57 -33.54
C GLN A 26 3.88 -2.73 -34.09
N PHE A 27 4.38 -1.76 -33.30
CA PHE A 27 5.43 -0.84 -33.74
C PHE A 27 6.81 -1.50 -33.84
N ASN A 28 7.15 -2.37 -32.88
CA ASN A 28 8.45 -3.05 -32.79
C ASN A 28 8.49 -4.36 -33.60
N GLU A 29 7.38 -4.77 -34.22
CA GLU A 29 7.23 -6.08 -34.89
C GLU A 29 7.57 -7.27 -33.96
N THR A 30 7.21 -7.15 -32.68
CA THR A 30 7.40 -8.17 -31.64
C THR A 30 6.05 -8.80 -31.25
N SER A 31 6.07 -9.79 -30.35
CA SER A 31 4.84 -10.37 -29.81
C SER A 31 4.29 -9.53 -28.67
N PHE A 32 2.96 -9.47 -28.55
CA PHE A 32 2.27 -8.87 -27.39
C PHE A 32 2.81 -9.41 -26.06
N ALA A 33 3.04 -10.73 -25.97
CA ALA A 33 3.55 -11.36 -24.76
C ALA A 33 4.95 -10.83 -24.36
N ALA A 34 5.82 -10.56 -25.35
CA ALA A 34 7.15 -10.01 -25.07
C ALA A 34 7.09 -8.57 -24.57
N GLU A 35 6.23 -7.72 -25.16
CA GLU A 35 6.09 -6.34 -24.70
C GLU A 35 5.33 -6.25 -23.37
N SER A 36 4.32 -7.10 -23.15
CA SER A 36 3.62 -7.22 -21.86
C SER A 36 4.62 -7.55 -20.74
N ALA A 37 5.46 -8.57 -20.96
CA ALA A 37 6.47 -8.94 -19.97
C ALA A 37 7.46 -7.79 -19.66
N ARG A 38 7.82 -6.98 -20.65
CA ARG A 38 8.71 -5.81 -20.43
C ARG A 38 8.05 -4.72 -19.59
N ILE A 39 6.80 -4.39 -19.86
CA ILE A 39 6.10 -3.38 -19.06
C ILE A 39 5.77 -3.91 -17.65
N ASP A 40 5.46 -5.20 -17.51
CA ASP A 40 5.30 -5.85 -16.20
C ASP A 40 6.61 -5.77 -15.38
N GLU A 41 7.77 -5.95 -16.01
CA GLU A 41 9.07 -5.79 -15.35
C GLU A 41 9.30 -4.36 -14.86
N ILE A 42 8.89 -3.35 -15.64
CA ILE A 42 8.98 -1.93 -15.24
C ILE A 42 8.07 -1.64 -14.04
N ILE A 43 6.82 -2.11 -14.09
CA ILE A 43 5.85 -1.92 -13.00
C ILE A 43 6.36 -2.61 -11.73
N ARG A 44 6.85 -3.84 -11.85
CA ARG A 44 7.48 -4.56 -10.73
C ARG A 44 8.68 -3.80 -10.21
N ALA A 45 9.59 -3.33 -11.06
CA ALA A 45 10.75 -2.57 -10.61
C ALA A 45 10.32 -1.33 -9.81
N TRP A 46 9.28 -0.61 -10.24
CA TRP A 46 8.76 0.54 -9.51
C TRP A 46 8.24 0.18 -8.11
N PHE A 47 7.45 -0.88 -7.97
CA PHE A 47 6.91 -1.33 -6.67
C PHE A 47 7.99 -1.69 -5.65
N PHE A 48 9.13 -2.21 -6.11
CA PHE A 48 10.19 -2.76 -5.27
C PHE A 48 11.42 -1.86 -5.15
N THR A 49 11.43 -0.70 -5.81
CA THR A 49 12.52 0.28 -5.71
C THR A 49 12.13 1.40 -4.74
N PRO A 50 13.03 1.78 -3.80
CA PRO A 50 12.82 2.95 -2.93
C PRO A 50 12.56 4.22 -3.73
N GLN A 51 11.56 5.00 -3.33
CA GLN A 51 11.22 6.28 -3.97
C GLN A 51 11.60 7.44 -3.06
N THR A 52 12.13 8.51 -3.64
CA THR A 52 12.55 9.69 -2.87
C THR A 52 11.34 10.40 -2.28
N GLU A 53 10.26 10.43 -3.05
CA GLU A 53 8.95 11.00 -2.72
C GLU A 53 8.19 10.18 -1.66
N LEU A 54 8.67 8.98 -1.35
CA LEU A 54 8.17 8.13 -0.27
C LEU A 54 9.18 8.03 0.88
N HIS A 55 10.05 9.03 1.01
CA HIS A 55 11.09 9.11 2.05
C HIS A 55 12.00 7.87 2.12
N GLY A 56 12.29 7.28 0.96
CA GLY A 56 13.13 6.07 0.86
C GLY A 56 12.40 4.75 1.08
N LEU A 57 11.07 4.77 1.30
CA LEU A 57 10.26 3.56 1.27
C LEU A 57 9.99 3.11 -0.16
N THR A 58 9.82 1.80 -0.34
CA THR A 58 9.26 1.26 -1.57
C THR A 58 7.74 1.43 -1.57
N PRO A 59 7.08 1.58 -2.74
CA PRO A 59 5.63 1.59 -2.82
C PRO A 59 5.01 0.33 -2.19
N ARG A 60 5.66 -0.83 -2.34
CA ARG A 60 5.28 -2.07 -1.65
C ARG A 60 5.23 -1.91 -0.13
N GLN A 61 6.25 -1.30 0.49
CA GLN A 61 6.27 -1.11 1.94
C GLN A 61 5.13 -0.20 2.39
N VAL A 62 4.90 0.91 1.68
CA VAL A 62 3.82 1.86 1.99
C VAL A 62 2.46 1.16 1.99
N ILE A 63 2.15 0.45 0.90
CA ILE A 63 0.86 -0.24 0.73
C ILE A 63 0.70 -1.36 1.77
N ARG A 64 1.73 -2.21 1.99
CA ARG A 64 1.64 -3.31 2.96
C ARG A 64 1.54 -2.83 4.40
N ASN A 65 2.16 -1.70 4.73
CA ASN A 65 1.99 -1.08 6.03
C ASN A 65 0.52 -0.65 6.23
N GLU A 66 -0.05 0.07 5.25
CA GLU A 66 -1.45 0.50 5.30
C GLU A 66 -2.43 -0.67 5.43
N GLU A 67 -2.24 -1.74 4.63
CA GLU A 67 -3.06 -2.96 4.69
C GLU A 67 -3.01 -3.65 6.05
N GLN A 68 -1.89 -3.54 6.76
CA GLN A 68 -1.68 -4.14 8.09
C GLN A 68 -2.02 -3.17 9.22
N GLY A 69 -2.56 -1.99 8.91
CA GLY A 69 -2.79 -0.92 9.88
C GLY A 69 -1.51 -0.40 10.54
N LYS A 70 -0.35 -0.65 9.93
CA LYS A 70 0.96 -0.14 10.35
C LYS A 70 1.19 1.24 9.74
N SER A 71 1.83 2.09 10.52
CA SER A 71 2.07 3.46 10.13
C SER A 71 3.24 3.61 9.17
N ASN A 72 3.07 4.49 8.18
CA ASN A 72 4.17 4.99 7.36
C ASN A 72 4.74 6.25 8.03
N VAL A 73 5.96 6.16 8.53
CA VAL A 73 6.63 7.24 9.28
C VAL A 73 7.21 8.25 8.31
N ILE A 74 6.88 9.52 8.50
CA ILE A 74 7.51 10.65 7.81
C ILE A 74 8.73 11.11 8.64
N PRO A 75 9.93 11.19 8.05
CA PRO A 75 11.09 11.73 8.75
C PRO A 75 10.88 13.19 9.18
N HIS A 76 11.43 13.57 10.34
CA HIS A 76 11.21 14.89 10.94
C HIS A 76 11.68 16.05 10.06
N ASP A 77 12.69 15.84 9.23
CA ASP A 77 13.24 16.81 8.28
C ASP A 77 12.37 17.02 7.03
N HIS A 78 11.25 16.30 6.91
CA HIS A 78 10.26 16.42 5.83
C HIS A 78 8.87 16.84 6.32
N LEU A 79 8.70 17.17 7.61
CA LEU A 79 7.40 17.55 8.17
C LEU A 79 6.86 18.88 7.61
N ASP A 80 7.74 19.77 7.17
CA ASP A 80 7.40 21.03 6.51
C ASP A 80 6.70 20.83 5.15
N GLU A 81 6.82 19.66 4.52
CA GLU A 81 6.09 19.33 3.29
C GLU A 81 4.59 19.05 3.53
N ILE A 82 4.21 18.77 4.78
CA ILE A 82 2.86 18.32 5.17
C ILE A 82 2.07 19.45 5.83
N PHE A 83 2.75 20.36 6.51
CA PHE A 83 2.14 21.43 7.27
C PHE A 83 2.24 22.77 6.53
N ASP A 84 1.11 23.48 6.44
CA ASP A 84 1.08 24.85 5.92
C ASP A 84 1.49 25.83 7.02
N ASP A 85 2.62 26.53 6.81
CA ASP A 85 3.19 27.53 7.75
C ASP A 85 2.19 28.63 8.14
N ASP A 86 1.27 28.99 7.24
CA ASP A 86 0.30 30.06 7.45
C ASP A 86 -0.96 29.59 8.19
N CYS A 87 -1.11 28.29 8.46
CA CYS A 87 -2.23 27.74 9.22
C CYS A 87 -1.85 27.57 10.72
N PRO A 88 -2.52 28.28 11.65
CA PRO A 88 -2.23 28.16 13.09
C PRO A 88 -2.42 26.74 13.65
N LEU A 89 -3.32 25.95 13.06
CA LEU A 89 -3.49 24.54 13.43
C LEU A 89 -2.32 23.69 12.94
N CYS A 90 -1.84 23.91 11.72
CA CYS A 90 -0.70 23.18 11.16
C CYS A 90 0.59 23.45 11.95
N ARG A 91 0.83 24.68 12.41
CA ARG A 91 1.96 24.99 13.30
C ARG A 91 1.90 24.28 14.65
N MET A 92 0.71 24.21 15.26
CA MET A 92 0.53 23.45 16.51
C MET A 92 0.77 21.95 16.30
N MET A 93 0.30 21.39 15.18
CA MET A 93 0.51 19.99 14.82
C MET A 93 1.99 19.69 14.51
N GLN A 94 2.69 20.60 13.84
CA GLN A 94 4.13 20.49 13.57
C GLN A 94 4.95 20.55 14.87
N ASP A 95 4.63 21.46 15.80
CA ASP A 95 5.30 21.55 17.10
C ASP A 95 5.10 20.27 17.93
N GLU A 96 3.91 19.65 17.86
CA GLU A 96 3.62 18.35 18.47
C GLU A 96 4.43 17.21 17.82
N ALA A 97 4.52 17.20 16.48
CA ALA A 97 5.33 16.26 15.71
C ALA A 97 6.84 16.31 16.04
N LEU A 98 7.35 17.52 16.29
CA LEU A 98 8.77 17.74 16.59
C LEU A 98 9.10 17.49 18.07
N SER A 99 8.10 17.52 18.95
CA SER A 99 8.26 17.17 20.36
C SER A 99 8.42 15.66 20.49
N SER A 100 9.48 15.19 21.14
CA SER A 100 9.81 13.76 21.27
C SER A 100 8.81 12.94 22.11
N GLU A 101 7.66 13.51 22.47
CA GLU A 101 6.55 12.90 23.19
C GLU A 101 5.26 12.80 22.34
N GLY A 102 5.28 13.26 21.07
CA GLY A 102 4.15 13.19 20.15
C GLY A 102 4.08 11.84 19.41
N ASP A 103 2.86 11.32 19.25
CA ASP A 103 2.59 10.15 18.41
C ASP A 103 3.16 10.38 16.99
N GLU A 104 3.84 9.37 16.44
CA GLU A 104 4.39 9.41 15.08
C GLU A 104 3.28 9.79 14.07
N TRP A 105 3.56 10.65 13.09
CA TRP A 105 2.54 11.09 12.12
C TRP A 105 2.34 10.05 11.01
N HIS A 106 1.10 9.89 10.56
CA HIS A 106 0.67 8.75 9.72
C HIS A 106 -0.09 9.21 8.46
N PHE A 107 0.03 8.46 7.35
CA PHE A 107 -0.83 8.60 6.18
C PHE A 107 -1.24 7.24 5.58
N GLY A 108 -2.47 7.17 5.03
CA GLY A 108 -2.90 6.13 4.09
C GLY A 108 -4.03 5.16 4.54
N LEU A 109 -4.72 4.58 3.55
CA LEU A 109 -5.67 3.46 3.64
C LEU A 109 -5.66 2.73 2.28
N ALA A 110 -5.20 1.49 2.25
CA ALA A 110 -5.16 0.66 1.04
C ALA A 110 -6.44 -0.18 0.86
N PRO A 111 -6.88 -0.46 -0.39
CA PRO A 111 -7.94 -1.45 -0.66
C PRO A 111 -7.55 -2.87 -0.24
N ASP A 112 -8.54 -3.76 -0.07
CA ASP A 112 -8.30 -5.17 0.28
C ASP A 112 -7.50 -5.95 -0.78
N PHE A 113 -7.65 -5.58 -2.06
CA PHE A 113 -6.89 -6.12 -3.18
C PHE A 113 -6.33 -4.96 -4.01
N THR A 114 -5.03 -4.97 -4.25
CA THR A 114 -4.32 -3.90 -4.95
C THR A 114 -3.63 -4.44 -6.19
N LEU A 115 -3.21 -3.54 -7.09
CA LEU A 115 -2.39 -3.94 -8.24
C LEU A 115 -1.09 -4.64 -7.79
N LEU A 116 -0.55 -4.27 -6.62
CA LEU A 116 0.66 -4.87 -6.05
C LEU A 116 0.52 -6.39 -5.88
N ASP A 117 -0.68 -6.90 -5.59
CA ASP A 117 -0.90 -8.34 -5.38
C ASP A 117 -0.62 -9.19 -6.64
N GLU A 118 -0.72 -8.60 -7.84
CA GLU A 118 -0.31 -9.27 -9.09
C GLU A 118 1.22 -9.43 -9.21
N TYR A 119 2.00 -8.59 -8.52
CA TYR A 119 3.46 -8.51 -8.61
C TYR A 119 4.20 -8.98 -7.34
N ASP A 120 3.47 -9.16 -6.24
CA ASP A 120 3.96 -9.57 -4.91
C ASP A 120 3.04 -10.64 -4.30
N PRO A 121 2.82 -11.78 -4.98
CA PRO A 121 1.93 -12.83 -4.48
C PRO A 121 2.41 -13.38 -3.13
N GLU A 122 3.72 -13.49 -2.93
CA GLU A 122 4.29 -13.97 -1.66
C GLU A 122 4.02 -12.99 -0.51
N GLY A 123 4.04 -11.68 -0.78
CA GLY A 123 3.71 -10.66 0.22
C GLY A 123 2.22 -10.60 0.55
N TYR A 124 1.36 -10.90 -0.42
CA TYR A 124 -0.08 -11.05 -0.20
C TYR A 124 -0.38 -12.26 0.69
N GLU A 125 0.19 -13.43 0.40
CA GLU A 125 0.02 -14.63 1.23
C GLU A 125 0.53 -14.41 2.67
N ALA A 126 1.70 -13.76 2.82
CA ALA A 126 2.28 -13.46 4.14
C ALA A 126 1.41 -12.52 4.99
N ARG A 127 0.53 -11.71 4.38
CA ARG A 127 -0.45 -10.89 5.09
C ARG A 127 -1.48 -11.78 5.80
N TRP A 128 -2.12 -12.69 5.05
CA TRP A 128 -3.20 -13.55 5.56
C TRP A 128 -2.74 -14.64 6.53
N ALA A 129 -1.45 -15.01 6.47
CA ALA A 129 -0.88 -15.99 7.39
C ALA A 129 -1.00 -15.62 8.88
N ASN A 130 -1.16 -14.33 9.21
CA ASN A 130 -1.36 -13.89 10.60
C ASN A 130 -2.85 -13.89 11.01
N ASP A 131 -3.77 -13.69 10.07
CA ASP A 131 -5.22 -13.64 10.35
C ASP A 131 -5.79 -15.04 10.62
N GLU A 132 -5.21 -16.10 10.04
CA GLU A 132 -5.62 -17.50 10.29
C GLU A 132 -5.27 -17.99 11.72
N VAL A 133 -4.35 -17.32 12.42
CA VAL A 133 -3.93 -17.72 13.78
C VAL A 133 -4.94 -17.28 14.85
N ASP A 134 -5.70 -16.21 14.60
CA ASP A 134 -6.68 -15.69 15.56
C ASP A 134 -8.01 -16.46 15.52
N GLU A 135 -8.39 -17.06 14.38
CA GLU A 135 -9.65 -17.83 14.27
C GLU A 135 -9.62 -19.21 14.97
N ASP A 136 -8.45 -19.82 15.22
CA ASP A 136 -8.33 -21.11 15.92
C ASP A 136 -8.22 -20.98 17.45
N SER A 137 -8.16 -19.74 17.98
CA SER A 137 -8.13 -19.49 19.43
C SER A 137 -9.51 -19.43 20.10
N GLY A 138 -10.58 -19.75 19.35
CA GLY A 138 -11.95 -19.83 19.85
C GLY A 138 -12.14 -20.91 20.91
N GLU A 139 -11.91 -20.54 22.18
CA GLU A 139 -12.32 -21.28 23.37
C GLU A 139 -13.76 -21.78 23.21
N ARG A 140 -13.92 -23.10 23.07
CA ARG A 140 -15.22 -23.78 23.27
C ARG A 140 -15.65 -23.54 24.72
N SER A 141 -16.40 -22.46 24.94
CA SER A 141 -17.19 -22.26 26.15
C SER A 141 -18.21 -23.38 26.24
N SER A 142 -17.90 -24.38 27.07
CA SER A 142 -18.76 -25.49 27.44
C SER A 142 -19.96 -24.97 28.24
N ASN A 143 -21.02 -24.57 27.53
CA ASN A 143 -22.34 -24.40 28.13
C ASN A 143 -22.91 -25.78 28.48
N SER A 144 -22.77 -26.18 29.74
CA SER A 144 -23.59 -27.25 30.32
C SER A 144 -25.05 -26.77 30.44
N PRO A 145 -26.06 -27.57 30.06
CA PRO A 145 -27.46 -27.19 30.25
C PRO A 145 -27.87 -27.24 31.74
N PRO A 146 -28.87 -26.46 32.16
CA PRO A 146 -29.39 -26.52 33.53
C PRO A 146 -30.06 -27.87 33.77
N GLN A 147 -29.75 -28.49 34.91
CA GLN A 147 -30.49 -29.64 35.42
C GLN A 147 -31.66 -29.13 36.27
N ASP A 148 -32.87 -29.50 35.89
CA ASP A 148 -34.05 -29.59 36.77
C ASP A 148 -34.47 -31.06 36.88
#